data_AF-A0A5C3MS93-F1
#
_entry.id   AF-A0A5C3MS93-F1
#
_cell.length_a   1.000
_cell.length_b   1.000
_cell.length_c   1.000
_cell.angle_alpha   90.00
_cell.angle_beta   90.00
_cell.angle_gamma   90.00
#
_symmetry.space_group_name_H-M   'P 1'
#
loop_
_entity.id
_entity.type
_entity.pdbx_description
1 polymer ?
#
loop_
_entity_poly.entity_id
_entity_poly.type
_entity_poly.pdbx_seq_one_letter_code
_entity_poly.pdbx_strand_id
1 'polypeptide(L)'
;TAIGAYYMNHPWMDKQKIRVNHTQYQGIGHNKETPSKYFICKCSLLELVYNYTDLQLISEVMDGIPPIWNNILTTQLYDNLVDF
;
A
#
# COMPACT_ATOMS: atom_id res chain seq x y z
N THR A 1 -13.80 16.78 -13.33
CA THR A 1 -13.01 17.88 -12.75
C THR A 1 -11.75 18.10 -13.58
N ALA A 2 -11.66 19.20 -14.33
CA ALA A 2 -10.59 19.42 -15.33
C ALA A 2 -9.17 19.56 -14.74
N ILE A 3 -9.06 20.00 -13.48
CA ILE A 3 -7.78 20.18 -12.78
C ILE A 3 -7.10 18.85 -12.52
N GLY A 4 -7.84 17.83 -12.06
CA GLY A 4 -7.30 16.50 -11.77
C GLY A 4 -6.67 15.85 -13.01
N ALA A 5 -7.37 15.89 -14.16
CA ALA A 5 -6.86 15.30 -15.40
C ALA A 5 -5.63 16.03 -15.97
N TYR A 6 -5.48 17.33 -15.73
CA TYR A 6 -4.33 18.10 -16.20
C TYR A 6 -3.05 17.79 -15.41
N TYR A 7 -3.17 17.61 -14.09
CA TYR A 7 -2.04 17.32 -13.21
C TYR A 7 -1.75 15.82 -13.06
N MET A 8 -2.77 14.95 -13.14
CA MET A 8 -2.65 13.48 -13.14
C MET A 8 -2.45 12.95 -14.56
N ASN A 9 -1.50 13.55 -15.29
CA ASN A 9 -1.11 13.07 -16.61
C ASN A 9 -0.25 11.81 -16.51
N HIS A 10 -0.03 11.12 -17.63
CA HIS A 10 0.76 9.88 -17.67
C HIS A 10 2.14 10.00 -16.98
N PRO A 11 2.92 11.08 -17.19
CA PRO A 11 4.17 11.31 -16.45
C PRO A 11 4.01 11.43 -14.93
N TRP A 12 2.92 12.04 -14.45
CA TRP A 12 2.62 12.11 -13.03
C TRP A 12 2.28 10.74 -12.46
N MET A 13 1.48 9.95 -13.18
CA MET A 13 1.14 8.58 -12.81
C MET A 13 2.39 7.70 -12.72
N ASP A 14 3.32 7.81 -13.69
CA ASP A 14 4.56 7.05 -13.67
C ASP A 14 5.47 7.42 -12.49
N LYS A 15 5.51 8.71 -12.12
CA LYS A 15 6.20 9.16 -10.89
C LYS A 15 5.53 8.62 -9.63
N GLN A 16 4.19 8.53 -9.61
CA GLN A 16 3.50 7.91 -8.48
C GLN A 16 3.81 6.42 -8.41
N LYS A 17 3.77 5.68 -9.51
CA LYS A 17 4.17 4.25 -9.56
C LYS A 17 5.53 4.00 -8.91
N ILE A 18 6.54 4.79 -9.31
CA ILE A 18 7.89 4.66 -8.75
C ILE A 18 7.89 4.91 -7.23
N ARG A 19 7.15 5.93 -6.76
CA ARG A 19 7.06 6.25 -5.32
C ARG A 19 6.37 5.15 -4.54
N VAL A 20 5.24 4.66 -5.03
CA VAL A 20 4.47 3.61 -4.36
C VAL A 20 5.30 2.34 -4.25
N ASN A 21 6.00 1.93 -5.32
CA ASN A 21 6.84 0.73 -5.30
C ASN A 21 8.02 0.85 -4.32
N HIS A 22 8.61 2.05 -4.16
CA HIS A 22 9.70 2.27 -3.20
C HIS A 22 9.21 2.53 -1.76
N THR A 23 7.91 2.58 -1.50
CA THR A 23 7.38 2.85 -0.16
C THR A 23 7.47 1.59 0.70
N GLN A 24 8.40 1.60 1.65
CA GLN A 24 8.60 0.53 2.63
C GLN A 24 8.15 0.97 4.02
N TYR A 25 7.75 0.02 4.85
CA TYR A 25 7.39 0.30 6.24
C TYR A 25 8.56 0.96 6.99
N GLN A 26 8.29 2.07 7.68
CA GLN A 26 9.32 2.86 8.37
C GLN A 26 10.48 3.28 7.45
N GLY A 27 10.17 3.55 6.17
CA GLY A 27 11.13 4.12 5.23
C GLY A 27 11.74 5.44 5.73
N ILE A 28 12.73 5.94 5.00
CA ILE A 28 13.52 7.13 5.40
C ILE A 28 12.58 8.30 5.74
N GLY A 29 12.59 8.73 7.01
CA GLY A 29 11.76 9.82 7.52
C GLY A 29 10.44 9.40 8.19
N HIS A 30 10.10 8.10 8.15
CA HIS A 30 8.86 7.53 8.68
C HIS A 30 9.10 6.53 9.83
N ASN A 31 10.16 6.71 10.61
CA ASN A 31 10.62 5.78 11.65
C ASN A 31 9.58 5.50 12.77
N LYS A 32 8.50 6.30 12.86
CA LYS A 32 7.41 6.15 13.84
C LYS A 32 6.08 5.74 13.19
N GLU A 33 6.10 5.34 11.93
CA GLU A 33 4.92 4.79 11.28
C GLU A 33 4.47 3.52 12.01
N THR A 34 3.15 3.40 12.21
CA THR A 34 2.54 2.22 12.81
C THR A 34 2.08 1.24 11.74
N PRO A 35 1.93 -0.06 12.05
CA PRO A 35 1.43 -1.05 11.11
C PRO A 35 0.15 -0.71 10.39
N SER A 36 -0.87 -0.32 11.14
CA SER A 36 -2.16 0.06 10.56
C SER A 36 -2.03 1.28 9.66
N LYS A 37 -1.18 2.24 10.01
CA LYS A 37 -0.98 3.46 9.23
C LYS A 37 -0.25 3.18 7.92
N TYR A 38 0.78 2.33 7.95
CA TYR A 38 1.45 1.84 6.75
C TYR A 38 0.48 1.14 5.82
N PHE A 39 -0.32 0.19 6.35
CA PHE A 39 -1.31 -0.54 5.57
C PHE A 39 -2.28 0.41 4.87
N ILE A 40 -2.94 1.30 5.62
CA ILE A 40 -3.90 2.26 5.05
C ILE A 40 -3.24 3.14 3.98
N CYS A 41 -2.07 3.73 4.28
CA CYS A 41 -1.37 4.61 3.34
C CYS A 41 -0.94 3.87 2.07
N LYS A 42 -0.36 2.67 2.19
CA LYS A 42 0.11 1.86 1.07
C LYS A 42 -1.07 1.39 0.20
N CYS A 43 -2.18 0.95 0.81
CA CYS A 43 -3.41 0.59 0.10
C CYS A 43 -3.96 1.76 -0.71
N SER A 44 -4.16 2.93 -0.08
CA SER A 44 -4.69 4.12 -0.77
C SER A 44 -3.79 4.60 -1.91
N LEU A 45 -2.47 4.43 -1.77
CA LEU A 45 -1.51 4.76 -2.82
C LEU A 45 -1.57 3.77 -3.99
N LEU A 46 -1.76 2.49 -3.72
CA LEU A 46 -1.88 1.46 -4.74
C LEU A 46 -3.19 1.59 -5.53
N GLU A 47 -4.31 1.83 -4.86
CA GLU A 47 -5.62 2.07 -5.50
C GLU A 47 -5.62 3.31 -6.40
N LEU A 48 -4.85 4.34 -6.03
CA LEU A 48 -4.73 5.56 -6.82
C LEU A 48 -4.01 5.33 -8.15
N VAL A 49 -3.12 4.34 -8.20
CA VAL A 49 -2.16 4.17 -9.30
C VAL A 49 -2.45 2.92 -10.14
N TYR A 50 -3.03 1.89 -9.52
CA TYR A 50 -3.28 0.58 -10.09
C TYR A 50 -4.72 0.14 -9.84
N ASN A 51 -5.29 -0.58 -10.81
CA ASN A 51 -6.56 -1.29 -10.63
C ASN A 51 -6.28 -2.72 -10.15
N TYR A 52 -5.78 -2.85 -8.92
CA TYR A 52 -5.52 -4.16 -8.30
C TYR A 52 -6.78 -4.79 -7.72
N THR A 53 -6.81 -6.12 -7.75
CA THR A 53 -7.74 -6.91 -6.92
C THR A 53 -7.26 -6.91 -5.46
N ASP A 54 -8.16 -7.16 -4.51
CA ASP A 54 -7.83 -7.16 -3.08
C ASP A 54 -6.64 -8.07 -2.74
N LEU A 55 -6.54 -9.23 -3.38
CA LEU A 55 -5.42 -10.17 -3.20
C LEU A 55 -4.09 -9.61 -3.72
N GLN A 56 -4.10 -8.95 -4.89
CA GLN A 56 -2.91 -8.30 -5.44
C GLN A 56 -2.47 -7.12 -4.57
N LEU A 57 -3.43 -6.37 -4.06
CA LEU A 57 -3.18 -5.24 -3.17
C LEU A 57 -2.57 -5.70 -1.85
N ILE A 58 -3.11 -6.75 -1.23
CA ILE A 58 -2.54 -7.35 -0.02
C ILE A 58 -1.13 -7.88 -0.30
N SER A 59 -0.91 -8.59 -1.40
CA SER A 59 0.41 -9.13 -1.76
C SER A 59 1.46 -8.01 -1.90
N GLU A 60 1.11 -6.90 -2.54
CA GLU A 60 2.03 -5.77 -2.76
C GLU A 60 2.32 -5.02 -1.44
N VAL A 61 1.34 -4.91 -0.55
CA VAL A 61 1.56 -4.35 0.79
C VAL A 61 2.48 -5.25 1.61
N MET A 62 2.33 -6.57 1.48
CA MET A 62 3.14 -7.58 2.18
C MET A 62 4.58 -7.67 1.66
N ASP A 63 4.87 -7.28 0.42
CA ASP A 63 6.24 -7.24 -0.10
C ASP A 63 7.08 -6.13 0.55
N GLY A 64 6.42 -5.05 1.00
CA GLY A 64 7.06 -3.87 1.57
C GLY A 64 7.28 -3.88 3.09
N ILE A 65 6.97 -4.99 3.78
CA ILE A 65 7.05 -5.11 5.24
C ILE A 65 8.20 -6.01 5.70
N PRO A 66 8.71 -5.83 6.95
CA PRO A 66 9.70 -6.73 7.51
C PRO A 66 9.14 -8.14 7.78
N PRO A 67 9.95 -9.20 7.72
CA PRO A 67 9.49 -10.58 7.92
C PRO A 67 8.74 -10.84 9.22
N ILE A 68 9.03 -10.07 10.28
CA ILE A 68 8.40 -10.22 11.60
C ILE A 68 6.90 -9.91 11.58
N TRP A 69 6.41 -9.24 10.55
CA TRP A 69 5.00 -8.90 10.40
C TRP A 69 4.16 -9.97 9.72
N ASN A 70 4.78 -10.90 9.01
CA ASN A 70 4.06 -12.06 8.47
C ASN A 70 3.32 -12.78 9.59
N ASN A 71 3.91 -12.89 10.78
CA ASN A 71 3.26 -13.52 11.93
C ASN A 71 2.08 -12.71 12.52
N ILE A 72 2.08 -11.38 12.37
CA ILE A 72 1.08 -10.47 12.95
C ILE A 72 -0.12 -10.29 12.01
N LEU A 73 0.15 -10.20 10.70
CA LEU A 73 -0.90 -10.01 9.71
C LEU A 73 -1.55 -11.32 9.31
N THR A 74 -0.82 -12.45 9.31
CA THR A 74 -1.44 -13.77 9.08
C THR A 74 -2.47 -14.05 10.17
N THR A 75 -2.21 -13.74 11.44
CA THR A 75 -3.21 -13.90 12.50
C THR A 75 -4.43 -13.01 12.31
N GLN A 76 -4.28 -11.73 11.92
CA GLN A 76 -5.40 -10.82 11.66
C GLN A 76 -6.20 -11.13 10.39
N LEU A 77 -5.55 -11.65 9.34
CA LEU A 77 -6.21 -12.09 8.10
C LEU A 77 -7.03 -13.35 8.33
N TYR A 78 -6.52 -14.33 9.09
CA TYR A 78 -7.31 -15.50 9.46
C TYR A 78 -8.48 -15.13 10.38
N ASP A 79 -8.32 -14.18 11.31
CA ASP A 79 -9.42 -13.71 12.15
C ASP A 79 -10.56 -13.11 11.32
N ASN A 80 -10.25 -12.29 10.31
CA ASN A 80 -11.27 -11.72 9.42
C ASN A 80 -11.84 -12.72 8.39
N LEU A 81 -11.09 -13.76 8.00
CA LEU A 81 -11.56 -14.78 7.06
C LEU A 81 -12.44 -15.85 7.72
N VAL A 82 -12.36 -16.02 9.04
CA VAL A 82 -13.18 -16.99 9.78
C VAL A 82 -14.61 -16.46 10.02
N ASP A 83 -14.87 -15.18 9.76
CA ASP A 83 -16.17 -14.51 9.99
C ASP A 83 -17.02 -14.28 8.70
N PHE A 84 -16.77 -15.03 7.62
CA PHE A 84 -17.57 -14.99 6.38
C PHE A 84 -18.33 -16.29 6.09
#